data_AF-A0A0W1QPH7-F1
#
_entry.id   AF-A0A0W1QPH7-F1
#
_cell.length_a   1.000
_cell.length_b   1.000
_cell.length_c   1.000
_cell.angle_alpha   90.00
_cell.angle_beta   90.00
_cell.angle_gamma   90.00
#
_symmetry.space_group_name_H-M   'P 1'
#
loop_
_entity.id
_entity.type
_entity.pdbx_description
1 polymer ?
#
loop_
_entity_poly.entity_id
_entity_poly.type
_entity_poly.pdbx_seq_one_letter_code
_entity_poly.pdbx_strand_id
1 'polypeptide(L)'
;MLAQDARAGQGCPQAHRRRSRVIANGLRELDRFLNILIDEACWRHGFAAQPRQRNTANKLAAFHAQRGQRQNERPRLEALARARDALFHCNGMALRGDRRGGAVLTLGWPAAADAASLATIAVGAAIVVTGGDMASVCGYYRRLADALLEG
;
A
#
# COMPACT_ATOMS: atom_id res chain seq x y z
N MET A 1 -22.52 27.32 -23.87
CA MET A 1 -21.54 26.96 -24.92
C MET A 1 -20.20 27.58 -24.55
N LEU A 2 -19.10 26.88 -24.86
CA LEU A 2 -17.68 27.10 -24.47
C LEU A 2 -17.32 26.52 -23.08
N ALA A 3 -17.08 25.21 -22.95
CA ALA A 3 -15.88 24.46 -23.36
C ALA A 3 -14.62 24.92 -22.61
N GLN A 4 -14.45 24.43 -21.39
CA GLN A 4 -13.16 24.50 -20.67
C GLN A 4 -12.23 23.43 -21.22
N ASP A 5 -11.05 23.89 -21.62
CA ASP A 5 -9.95 23.12 -22.22
C ASP A 5 -9.56 21.89 -21.41
N ALA A 6 -9.95 20.73 -21.92
CA ALA A 6 -9.34 19.45 -21.59
C ALA A 6 -7.98 19.31 -22.32
N ARG A 7 -6.96 20.02 -21.83
CA ARG A 7 -5.56 19.71 -22.14
C ARG A 7 -4.80 19.35 -20.86
N ALA A 8 -5.28 18.33 -20.16
CA ALA A 8 -4.46 17.61 -19.20
C ALA A 8 -3.49 16.71 -19.97
N GLY A 9 -2.19 16.98 -19.84
CA GLY A 9 -1.12 16.38 -20.61
C GLY A 9 -1.14 14.86 -20.61
N GLN A 10 -1.33 14.29 -21.80
CA GLN A 10 -1.08 12.89 -22.07
C GLN A 10 0.44 12.66 -22.02
N GLY A 11 0.97 12.36 -20.84
CA GLY A 11 2.29 11.74 -20.75
C GLY A 11 2.29 10.46 -21.58
N CYS A 12 3.37 10.21 -22.33
CA CYS A 12 3.51 9.00 -23.14
C CYS A 12 3.15 7.76 -22.29
N PRO A 13 2.30 6.82 -22.76
CA PRO A 13 1.91 5.62 -22.01
C PRO A 13 3.09 4.83 -21.44
N GLN A 14 4.25 4.89 -22.13
CA GLN A 14 5.51 4.30 -21.67
C GLN A 14 6.10 5.01 -20.45
N ALA A 15 6.00 6.34 -20.37
CA ALA A 15 6.47 7.13 -19.24
C ALA A 15 5.62 6.84 -17.98
N HIS A 16 4.29 6.76 -18.14
CA HIS A 16 3.40 6.33 -17.05
C HIS A 16 3.76 4.92 -16.57
N ARG A 17 3.90 3.95 -17.50
CA ARG A 17 4.29 2.57 -17.16
C ARG A 17 5.61 2.49 -16.39
N ARG A 18 6.65 3.19 -16.84
CA ARG A 18 7.97 3.20 -16.17
C ARG A 18 7.84 3.79 -14.77
N ARG A 19 7.15 4.92 -14.63
CA ARG A 19 6.90 5.57 -13.33
C ARG A 19 6.14 4.64 -12.38
N SER A 20 5.05 4.01 -12.83
CA SER A 20 4.28 3.05 -12.04
C SER A 20 5.15 1.90 -11.53
N ARG A 21 6.07 1.39 -12.36
CA ARG A 21 6.97 0.30 -11.97
C ARG A 21 8.01 0.74 -10.93
N VAL A 22 8.58 1.94 -11.06
CA VAL A 22 9.51 2.50 -10.07
C VAL A 22 8.81 2.68 -8.71
N ILE A 23 7.60 3.25 -8.72
CA ILE A 23 6.80 3.43 -7.51
C ILE A 23 6.47 2.07 -6.88
N ALA A 24 6.02 1.11 -7.70
CA ALA A 24 5.72 -0.23 -7.21
C ALA A 24 6.94 -0.90 -6.56
N ASN A 25 8.14 -0.75 -7.15
CA ASN A 25 9.37 -1.28 -6.55
C ASN A 25 9.65 -0.64 -5.19
N GLY A 26 9.56 0.69 -5.09
CA GLY A 26 9.73 1.38 -3.80
C GLY A 26 8.75 0.86 -2.74
N LEU A 27 7.48 0.68 -3.10
CA LEU A 27 6.46 0.11 -2.20
C LEU A 27 6.76 -1.36 -1.83
N ARG A 28 7.31 -2.16 -2.75
CA ARG A 28 7.73 -3.55 -2.46
C ARG A 28 8.89 -3.59 -1.47
N GLU A 29 9.86 -2.70 -1.60
CA GLU A 29 11.00 -2.64 -0.67
C GLU A 29 10.57 -2.18 0.72
N LEU A 30 9.67 -1.18 0.82
CA LEU A 30 9.09 -0.78 2.12
C LEU A 30 8.34 -1.94 2.80
N ASP A 31 7.50 -2.65 2.03
CA ASP A 31 6.76 -3.80 2.55
C ASP A 31 7.70 -4.95 2.97
N ARG A 32 8.75 -5.20 2.19
CA ARG A 32 9.77 -6.20 2.51
C ARG A 32 10.57 -5.83 3.77
N PHE A 33 10.97 -4.57 3.89
CA PHE A 33 11.66 -4.08 5.07
C PHE A 33 10.81 -4.29 6.32
N LEU A 34 9.53 -3.88 6.28
CA LEU A 34 8.60 -4.11 7.40
C LEU A 34 8.43 -5.61 7.69
N ASN A 35 8.33 -6.45 6.65
CA ASN A 35 8.19 -7.89 6.81
C ASN A 35 9.36 -8.53 7.59
N ILE A 36 10.59 -8.07 7.32
CA ILE A 36 11.80 -8.52 8.02
C ILE A 36 11.81 -7.96 9.45
N LEU A 37 11.48 -6.67 9.62
CA LEU A 37 11.45 -6.04 10.94
C LEU A 37 10.48 -6.73 11.91
N ILE A 38 9.35 -7.25 11.40
CA ILE A 38 8.42 -8.04 12.22
C ILE A 38 9.07 -9.34 12.73
N ASP A 39 9.90 -10.02 11.94
CA ASP A 39 10.61 -11.22 12.43
C ASP A 39 11.59 -10.87 13.54
N GLU A 40 12.35 -9.78 13.38
CA GLU A 40 13.27 -9.29 14.41
C GLU A 40 12.52 -8.92 15.69
N ALA A 41 11.37 -8.27 15.57
CA ALA A 41 10.50 -7.96 16.70
C ALA A 41 9.98 -9.24 17.38
N CYS A 42 9.56 -10.26 16.61
CA CYS A 42 9.18 -11.55 17.18
C CYS A 42 10.32 -12.14 18.02
N TRP A 43 11.55 -12.18 17.50
CA TRP A 43 12.70 -12.70 18.24
C TRP A 43 13.00 -11.91 19.52
N ARG A 44 12.96 -10.58 19.44
CA ARG A 44 13.15 -9.69 20.59
C ARG A 44 12.15 -9.97 21.71
N HIS A 45 10.91 -10.31 21.37
CA HIS A 45 9.84 -10.62 22.32
C HIS A 45 9.75 -12.11 22.71
N GLY A 46 10.67 -12.96 22.25
CA GLY A 46 10.66 -14.40 22.53
C GLY A 46 9.57 -15.18 21.79
N PHE A 47 9.00 -14.61 20.72
CA PHE A 47 8.03 -15.27 19.86
C PHE A 47 8.71 -16.01 18.70
N ALA A 48 8.00 -17.00 18.15
CA ALA A 48 8.43 -17.67 16.93
C ALA A 48 8.27 -16.74 15.71
N ALA A 49 9.40 -16.38 15.07
CA ALA A 49 9.41 -15.66 13.80
C ALA A 49 8.92 -16.55 12.63
N GLN A 50 8.50 -15.92 11.54
CA GLN A 50 7.97 -16.61 10.35
C GLN A 50 8.64 -16.08 9.07
N PRO A 51 9.96 -16.33 8.86
CA PRO A 51 10.71 -15.75 7.74
C PRO A 51 10.20 -16.19 6.36
N ARG A 52 9.44 -17.29 6.28
CA ARG A 52 8.81 -17.75 5.03
C ARG A 52 7.47 -17.06 4.72
N GLN A 53 6.87 -16.36 5.69
CA GLN A 53 5.60 -15.67 5.52
C GLN A 53 5.81 -14.33 4.81
N ARG A 54 5.48 -14.29 3.51
CA ARG A 54 5.64 -13.09 2.67
C ARG A 54 4.50 -12.09 2.78
N ASN A 55 3.37 -12.46 3.37
CA ASN A 55 2.25 -11.56 3.59
C ASN A 55 2.47 -10.75 4.88
N THR A 56 2.96 -9.53 4.75
CA THR A 56 3.24 -8.60 5.86
C THR A 56 2.02 -8.31 6.72
N ALA A 57 0.84 -8.16 6.12
CA ALA A 57 -0.40 -7.88 6.86
C ALA A 57 -0.76 -9.03 7.81
N ASN A 58 -0.69 -10.27 7.32
CA ASN A 58 -0.92 -11.47 8.13
C ASN A 58 0.15 -11.67 9.19
N LYS A 59 1.41 -11.34 8.86
CA LYS A 59 2.53 -11.48 9.77
C LYS A 59 2.44 -10.51 10.95
N LEU A 60 2.13 -9.25 10.65
CA LEU A 60 1.86 -8.23 11.66
C LEU A 60 0.64 -8.60 12.52
N ALA A 61 -0.38 -9.20 11.91
CA ALA A 61 -1.56 -9.71 12.62
C ALA A 61 -1.18 -10.76 13.67
N ALA A 62 -0.36 -11.73 13.27
CA ALA A 62 0.10 -12.80 14.15
C ALA A 62 0.94 -12.23 15.30
N PHE A 63 1.83 -11.27 15.02
CA PHE A 63 2.61 -10.59 16.05
C PHE A 63 1.73 -9.87 17.08
N HIS A 64 0.77 -9.05 16.65
CA HIS A 64 -0.15 -8.38 17.57
C HIS A 64 -1.01 -9.37 18.38
N ALA A 65 -1.47 -10.45 17.73
CA ALA A 65 -2.23 -11.50 18.42
C ALA A 65 -1.42 -12.17 19.54
N GLN A 66 -0.13 -12.44 19.31
CA GLN A 66 0.78 -12.97 20.34
C GLN A 66 0.98 -12.00 21.52
N ARG A 67 0.83 -10.70 21.28
CA ARG A 67 0.85 -9.66 22.33
C ARG A 67 -0.51 -9.36 22.97
N GLY A 68 -1.57 -10.06 22.57
CA GLY A 68 -2.94 -9.76 23.03
C GLY A 68 -3.47 -8.40 22.56
N GLN A 69 -2.87 -7.81 21.51
CA GLN A 69 -3.24 -6.51 20.96
C GLN A 69 -4.23 -6.67 19.80
N ARG A 70 -5.14 -5.70 19.66
CA ARG A 70 -6.01 -5.61 18.47
C ARG A 70 -5.22 -5.05 17.29
N GLN A 71 -5.42 -5.63 16.12
CA GLN A 71 -4.81 -5.15 14.88
C GLN A 71 -5.78 -4.27 14.09
N ASN A 72 -5.43 -3.00 13.88
CA ASN A 72 -6.21 -2.05 13.09
C ASN A 72 -5.60 -1.79 11.69
N GLU A 73 -4.39 -2.29 11.46
CA GLU A 73 -3.52 -1.95 10.32
C GLU A 73 -3.81 -2.80 9.08
N ARG A 74 -4.41 -3.98 9.29
CA ARG A 74 -4.58 -5.00 8.25
C ARG A 74 -5.31 -4.49 7.01
N PRO A 75 -6.47 -3.81 7.10
CA PRO A 75 -7.17 -3.36 5.89
C PRO A 75 -6.33 -2.43 5.02
N ARG A 76 -5.54 -1.55 5.66
CA ARG A 76 -4.66 -0.60 4.96
C ARG A 76 -3.47 -1.31 4.30
N LEU A 77 -2.83 -2.27 4.98
CA LEU A 77 -1.75 -3.05 4.40
C LEU A 77 -2.21 -3.92 3.22
N GLU A 78 -3.40 -4.52 3.32
CA GLU A 78 -3.99 -5.28 2.21
C GLU A 78 -4.32 -4.38 1.01
N ALA A 79 -4.86 -3.17 1.24
CA ALA A 79 -5.08 -2.19 0.20
C ALA A 79 -3.78 -1.75 -0.49
N LEU A 80 -2.72 -1.47 0.28
CA LEU A 80 -1.39 -1.15 -0.26
C LEU A 80 -0.82 -2.29 -1.10
N ALA A 81 -0.97 -3.54 -0.65
CA ALA A 81 -0.52 -4.70 -1.39
C ALA A 81 -1.22 -4.80 -2.77
N ARG A 82 -2.55 -4.63 -2.81
CA ARG A 82 -3.31 -4.62 -4.07
C ARG A 82 -2.91 -3.47 -4.99
N ALA A 83 -2.78 -2.24 -4.45
CA ALA A 83 -2.39 -1.06 -5.21
C ALA A 83 -1.00 -1.22 -5.84
N ARG A 84 -0.04 -1.72 -5.07
CA ARG A 84 1.30 -2.05 -5.53
C ARG A 84 1.30 -3.11 -6.63
N ASP A 85 0.51 -4.16 -6.48
CA ASP A 85 0.42 -5.22 -7.48
C ASP A 85 -0.21 -4.70 -8.78
N ALA A 86 -1.20 -3.81 -8.70
CA ALA A 86 -1.75 -3.12 -9.87
C ALA A 86 -0.72 -2.20 -10.55
N LEU A 87 0.06 -1.45 -9.77
CA LEU A 87 1.15 -0.62 -10.29
C LEU A 87 2.23 -1.45 -11.00
N PHE A 88 2.56 -2.63 -10.47
CA PHE A 88 3.62 -3.48 -11.02
C PHE A 88 3.16 -4.35 -12.20
N HIS A 89 2.08 -5.11 -12.03
CA HIS A 89 1.62 -6.12 -12.99
C HIS A 89 0.64 -5.57 -14.03
N CYS A 90 -0.13 -4.55 -13.66
CA CYS A 90 -1.16 -3.96 -14.51
C CYS A 90 -0.73 -2.62 -15.11
N ASN A 91 0.57 -2.30 -15.09
CA ASN A 91 1.14 -1.05 -15.60
C ASN A 91 0.52 0.22 -14.98
N GLY A 92 0.01 0.14 -13.74
CA GLY A 92 -0.69 1.25 -13.10
C GLY A 92 -2.19 1.28 -13.33
N MET A 93 -2.78 0.29 -13.99
CA MET A 93 -4.24 0.23 -14.18
C MET A 93 -4.92 -0.59 -13.09
N ALA A 94 -6.03 -0.08 -12.55
CA ALA A 94 -6.88 -0.81 -11.61
C ALA A 94 -7.74 -1.84 -12.36
N LEU A 95 -7.20 -3.03 -12.67
CA LEU A 95 -7.92 -4.05 -13.44
C LEU A 95 -8.83 -4.95 -12.59
N ARG A 96 -8.72 -4.88 -11.26
CA ARG A 96 -9.54 -5.64 -10.31
C ARG A 96 -9.87 -4.76 -9.12
N GLY A 97 -11.11 -4.86 -8.64
CA GLY A 97 -11.54 -4.22 -7.40
C GLY A 97 -11.08 -4.99 -6.16
N ASP A 98 -11.43 -4.48 -4.97
CA ASP A 98 -11.06 -5.07 -3.68
C ASP A 98 -11.57 -6.50 -3.50
N ARG A 99 -12.70 -6.83 -4.14
CA ARG A 99 -13.31 -8.16 -4.19
C ARG A 99 -13.54 -8.59 -5.63
N ARG A 100 -13.68 -9.90 -5.86
CA ARG A 100 -14.02 -10.45 -7.18
C ARG A 100 -15.32 -9.81 -7.69
N GLY A 101 -15.28 -9.22 -8.88
CA GLY A 101 -16.41 -8.49 -9.48
C GLY A 101 -16.69 -7.11 -8.87
N GLY A 102 -15.88 -6.63 -7.92
CA GLY A 102 -16.01 -5.29 -7.36
C GLY A 102 -15.62 -4.21 -8.36
N ALA A 103 -16.35 -3.09 -8.34
CA ALA A 103 -16.13 -1.95 -9.24
C ALA A 103 -15.05 -0.96 -8.76
N VAL A 104 -14.55 -1.14 -7.54
CA VAL A 104 -13.68 -0.18 -6.85
C VAL A 104 -12.47 -0.89 -6.24
N LEU A 105 -11.30 -0.27 -6.35
CA LEU A 105 -10.06 -0.66 -5.70
C LEU A 105 -9.67 0.39 -4.65
N THR A 106 -9.40 -0.04 -3.42
CA THR A 106 -8.86 0.81 -2.36
C THR A 106 -7.34 0.86 -2.45
N LEU A 107 -6.75 2.05 -2.34
CA LEU A 107 -5.34 2.29 -2.68
C LEU A 107 -4.36 2.27 -1.49
N GLY A 108 -4.86 2.40 -0.25
CA GLY A 108 -4.03 2.27 0.95
C GLY A 108 -3.32 3.55 1.42
N TRP A 109 -3.49 4.66 0.69
CA TRP A 109 -3.23 6.03 1.17
C TRP A 109 -4.56 6.80 1.32
N PRO A 110 -4.59 7.89 2.12
CA PRO A 110 -5.80 8.70 2.32
C PRO A 110 -6.33 9.34 1.04
N ALA A 111 -7.65 9.55 0.95
CA ALA A 111 -8.27 10.25 -0.19
C ALA A 111 -7.86 11.74 -0.28
N ALA A 112 -7.55 12.34 0.86
CA ALA A 112 -6.99 13.67 1.02
C ALA A 112 -6.09 13.68 2.28
N ALA A 113 -5.23 14.68 2.44
CA ALA A 113 -4.26 14.75 3.54
C ALA A 113 -4.88 14.49 4.93
N ASP A 114 -6.10 14.99 5.17
CA ASP A 114 -6.81 14.89 6.45
C ASP A 114 -7.99 13.90 6.40
N ALA A 115 -8.10 13.10 5.34
CA ALA A 115 -9.20 12.14 5.22
C ALA A 115 -8.99 10.92 6.12
N ALA A 116 -10.00 10.59 6.92
CA ALA A 116 -10.05 9.32 7.65
C ALA A 116 -10.22 8.11 6.71
N SER A 117 -10.78 8.34 5.51
CA SER A 117 -11.01 7.32 4.50
C SER A 117 -9.81 7.15 3.56
N LEU A 118 -9.58 5.91 3.14
CA LEU A 118 -8.59 5.60 2.12
C LEU A 118 -9.10 6.01 0.74
N ALA A 119 -8.19 6.43 -0.13
CA ALA A 119 -8.45 6.70 -1.53
C ALA A 119 -8.96 5.45 -2.23
N THR A 120 -9.94 5.65 -3.11
CA THR A 120 -10.51 4.61 -3.94
C THR A 120 -10.48 5.02 -5.41
N ILE A 121 -10.41 4.03 -6.28
CA ILE A 121 -10.41 4.24 -7.73
C ILE A 121 -11.33 3.23 -8.41
N ALA A 122 -12.02 3.65 -9.46
CA ALA A 122 -12.83 2.77 -10.28
C ALA A 122 -11.96 1.75 -11.04
N VAL A 123 -12.48 0.54 -11.19
CA VAL A 123 -11.86 -0.46 -12.08
C VAL A 123 -11.85 0.08 -13.52
N GLY A 124 -10.72 -0.11 -14.20
CA GLY A 124 -10.46 0.42 -15.55
C GLY A 124 -9.76 1.78 -15.55
N ALA A 125 -9.63 2.46 -14.41
CA ALA A 125 -8.92 3.73 -14.33
C ALA A 125 -7.42 3.56 -14.01
N ALA A 126 -6.64 4.58 -14.37
CA ALA A 126 -5.21 4.66 -14.11
C ALA A 126 -4.95 5.18 -12.69
N ILE A 127 -4.10 4.47 -11.94
CA ILE A 127 -3.64 4.86 -10.62
C ILE A 127 -2.58 5.96 -10.80
N VAL A 128 -2.93 7.16 -10.35
CA VAL A 128 -1.99 8.29 -10.28
C VAL A 128 -1.52 8.42 -8.85
N VAL A 129 -0.20 8.32 -8.65
CA VAL A 129 0.42 8.47 -7.33
C VAL A 129 1.16 9.81 -7.30
N THR A 130 0.75 10.65 -6.35
CA THR A 130 1.34 11.96 -6.09
C THR A 130 2.49 11.86 -5.07
N GLY A 131 3.24 12.95 -4.91
CA GLY A 131 4.25 13.04 -3.86
C GLY A 131 3.63 12.97 -2.45
N GLY A 132 2.43 13.55 -2.27
CA GLY A 132 1.69 13.50 -1.01
C GLY A 132 1.26 12.08 -0.63
N ASP A 133 0.81 11.30 -1.61
CA ASP A 133 0.45 9.89 -1.40
C ASP A 133 1.67 9.10 -0.91
N MET A 134 2.82 9.27 -1.59
CA MET A 134 4.07 8.61 -1.19
C MET A 134 4.53 9.03 0.20
N ALA A 135 4.47 10.33 0.54
CA ALA A 135 4.82 10.81 1.87
C ALA A 135 3.91 10.20 2.96
N SER A 136 2.60 10.08 2.68
CA SER A 136 1.65 9.44 3.59
C SER A 136 1.95 7.96 3.79
N VAL A 137 2.31 7.23 2.72
CA VAL A 137 2.71 5.83 2.81
C VAL A 137 4.01 5.67 3.61
N CYS A 138 5.05 6.45 3.31
CA CYS A 138 6.31 6.41 4.06
C CYS A 138 6.08 6.73 5.56
N GLY A 139 5.27 7.75 5.86
CA GLY A 139 4.91 8.08 7.24
C GLY A 139 4.13 6.96 7.94
N TYR A 140 3.27 6.24 7.22
CA TYR A 140 2.58 5.07 7.74
C TYR A 140 3.55 3.92 8.06
N TYR A 141 4.42 3.54 7.13
CA TYR A 141 5.43 2.49 7.37
C TYR A 141 6.37 2.84 8.51
N ARG A 142 6.78 4.11 8.63
CA ARG A 142 7.60 4.58 9.76
C ARG A 142 6.88 4.36 11.09
N ARG A 143 5.62 4.78 11.22
CA ARG A 143 4.85 4.56 12.47
C ARG A 143 4.71 3.08 12.83
N LEU A 144 4.55 2.20 11.83
CA LEU A 144 4.52 0.76 12.09
C LEU A 144 5.87 0.25 12.60
N ALA A 145 6.98 0.71 12.00
CA ALA A 145 8.32 0.35 12.43
C ALA A 145 8.61 0.86 13.85
N ASP A 146 8.25 2.11 14.16
CA ASP A 146 8.42 2.70 15.49
C ASP A 146 7.65 1.88 16.54
N ALA A 147 6.38 1.53 16.26
CA ALA A 147 5.56 0.71 17.15
C ALA A 147 6.09 -0.71 17.37
N LEU A 148 6.83 -1.28 16.41
CA LEU A 148 7.50 -2.57 16.56
C LEU A 148 8.76 -2.48 17.43
N LEU A 149 9.42 -1.33 17.47
CA LEU A 149 10.68 -1.11 18.21
C LEU A 149 10.46 -0.60 19.64
N GLU A 150 9.44 0.22 19.86
CA GLU A 150 9.02 0.73 21.18
C GLU A 150 8.23 -0.30 21.99
N GLY A 151 7.80 -1.37 21.32
CA GLY A 151 7.11 -2.53 21.88
C GLY A 151 7.94 -3.32 22.87
#